data_AF-A0A839RJP3-F1
#
_entry.id   AF-A0A839RJP3-F1
#
_cell.length_a   1.000
_cell.length_b   1.000
_cell.length_c   1.000
_cell.angle_alpha   90.00
_cell.angle_beta   90.00
_cell.angle_gamma   90.00
#
_symmetry.space_group_name_H-M   'P 1'
#
loop_
_entity.id
_entity.type
_entity.pdbx_description
1 polymer ?
#
loop_
_entity_poly.entity_id
_entity_poly.type
_entity_poly.pdbx_seq_one_letter_code
_entity_poly.pdbx_strand_id
1 'polypeptide(L)'
;MTTSLRSTAPQRTPRVPRVPFTEGSKLWDGAGLITFALTNSSAFALQTMHPTVGIVVGEHSTFRTDALGRAKRSIASVMTWVYGGEEALAEADRLRQMHKPLNSRDEHGNTHHALSAGPWAWIMLTAPHGFATADKYFSTEPSTEEHQEAVYAEVVQLMRNLYVQEREIPKTYAEYVEVFDEIIDEVLVAHPTAYEFLETVRRLPPPSSCQRHCTLYGASSRSSLANSCTSSRSARCPRRRVRNSA
;
A
#
# COMPACT_ATOMS: atom_id res chain seq x y z
N MET A 1 25.12 54.47 22.53
CA MET A 1 25.45 53.45 21.52
C MET A 1 24.66 52.20 21.87
N THR A 2 23.56 51.95 21.18
CA THR A 2 22.68 50.80 21.45
C THR A 2 22.66 49.94 20.20
N THR A 3 23.38 48.84 20.23
CA THR A 3 23.49 47.89 19.12
C THR A 3 22.24 47.01 19.11
N SER A 4 21.38 47.23 18.12
CA SER A 4 20.21 46.38 17.86
C SER A 4 20.66 45.11 17.14
N LEU A 5 20.59 43.97 17.82
CA LEU A 5 20.80 42.65 17.21
C LEU A 5 19.56 42.27 16.39
N ARG A 6 19.70 42.31 15.07
CA ARG A 6 18.69 41.85 14.12
C ARG A 6 18.61 40.32 14.22
N SER A 7 17.49 39.82 14.76
CA SER A 7 17.14 38.40 14.70
C SER A 7 16.84 38.03 13.25
N THR A 8 17.71 37.22 12.64
CA THR A 8 17.48 36.61 11.33
C THR A 8 16.57 35.40 11.53
N ALA A 9 15.32 35.52 11.06
CA ALA A 9 14.42 34.38 10.95
C ALA A 9 15.05 33.29 10.06
N PRO A 10 14.88 31.99 10.37
CA PRO A 10 15.45 30.91 9.58
C PRO A 10 14.88 30.94 8.16
N GLN A 11 15.78 30.96 7.16
CA GLN A 11 15.41 30.88 5.75
C GLN A 11 14.74 29.52 5.49
N ARG A 12 13.47 29.53 5.06
CA ARG A 12 12.81 28.33 4.52
C ARG A 12 13.59 27.88 3.28
N THR A 13 14.08 26.65 3.29
CA THR A 13 14.62 25.98 2.11
C THR A 13 13.58 26.05 0.98
N PRO A 14 13.99 26.35 -0.27
CA PRO A 14 13.09 26.31 -1.41
C PRO A 14 12.45 24.93 -1.52
N ARG A 15 11.13 24.87 -1.59
CA ARG A 15 10.41 23.60 -1.74
C ARG A 15 10.59 23.11 -3.18
N VAL A 16 11.04 21.88 -3.36
CA VAL A 16 11.10 21.23 -4.67
C VAL A 16 9.69 21.27 -5.31
N PRO A 17 9.55 21.67 -6.58
CA PRO A 17 8.26 21.73 -7.25
C PRO A 17 7.52 20.39 -7.19
N ARG A 18 6.19 20.46 -6.99
CA ARG A 18 5.30 19.31 -7.17
C ARG A 18 5.06 19.15 -8.67
N VAL A 19 5.29 17.95 -9.19
CA VAL A 19 5.20 17.65 -10.62
C VAL A 19 4.35 16.39 -10.79
N PRO A 20 3.31 16.41 -11.63
CA PRO A 20 2.53 15.20 -11.92
C PRO A 20 3.34 14.21 -12.77
N PHE A 21 2.96 12.95 -12.73
CA PHE A 21 3.54 11.95 -13.61
C PHE A 21 3.03 12.13 -15.05
N THR A 22 3.87 11.72 -16.00
CA THR A 22 3.55 11.74 -17.43
C THR A 22 3.79 10.36 -18.04
N GLU A 23 3.30 10.19 -19.27
CA GLU A 23 3.69 9.05 -20.11
C GLU A 23 5.22 8.91 -20.14
N GLY A 24 5.70 7.66 -20.03
CA GLY A 24 7.13 7.32 -19.95
C GLY A 24 7.72 7.24 -18.54
N SER A 25 6.97 7.64 -17.51
CA SER A 25 7.36 7.41 -16.10
C SER A 25 7.21 5.92 -15.74
N LYS A 26 8.08 5.36 -14.90
CA LYS A 26 8.03 3.94 -14.50
C LYS A 26 6.77 3.60 -13.71
N LEU A 27 6.33 4.49 -12.82
CA LEU A 27 5.07 4.32 -12.09
C LEU A 27 3.87 4.34 -13.03
N TRP A 28 3.94 5.11 -14.13
CA TRP A 28 2.91 5.15 -15.17
C TRP A 28 2.78 3.79 -15.87
N ASP A 29 3.90 3.14 -16.18
CA ASP A 29 3.91 1.84 -16.85
C ASP A 29 3.43 0.70 -15.93
N GLY A 30 3.73 0.78 -14.63
CA GLY A 30 3.44 -0.30 -13.68
C GLY A 30 2.08 -0.23 -12.98
N ALA A 31 1.59 0.96 -12.62
CA ALA A 31 0.45 1.09 -11.72
C ALA A 31 -0.88 0.57 -12.29
N GLY A 32 -1.07 0.67 -13.61
CA GLY A 32 -2.28 0.26 -14.31
C GLY A 32 -2.36 -1.25 -14.59
N LEU A 33 -1.28 -1.99 -14.33
CA LEU A 33 -1.25 -3.44 -14.54
C LEU A 33 -2.04 -4.16 -13.46
N ILE A 34 -2.70 -5.27 -13.83
CA ILE A 34 -3.41 -6.12 -12.85
C ILE A 34 -2.46 -6.65 -11.76
N THR A 35 -1.17 -6.77 -12.08
CA THR A 35 -0.10 -7.19 -11.17
C THR A 35 0.10 -6.20 -10.03
N PHE A 36 -0.18 -4.90 -10.23
CA PHE A 36 -0.11 -3.89 -9.16
C PHE A 36 -0.94 -4.32 -7.95
N ALA A 37 -2.18 -4.76 -8.16
CA ALA A 37 -3.06 -5.19 -7.08
C ALA A 37 -2.52 -6.44 -6.36
N LEU A 38 -1.85 -7.35 -7.07
CA LEU A 38 -1.27 -8.55 -6.50
C LEU A 38 -0.03 -8.24 -5.65
N THR A 39 0.84 -7.35 -6.12
CA THR A 39 2.14 -7.08 -5.50
C THR A 39 2.06 -6.02 -4.41
N ASN A 40 1.15 -5.05 -4.50
CA ASN A 40 0.96 -4.01 -3.50
C ASN A 40 0.03 -4.42 -2.35
N SER A 41 -0.59 -5.60 -2.43
CA SER A 41 -1.39 -6.12 -1.31
C SER A 41 -0.57 -6.32 -0.03
N SER A 42 0.71 -6.73 -0.15
CA SER A 42 1.62 -6.82 1.00
C SER A 42 1.95 -5.44 1.57
N ALA A 43 2.17 -4.44 0.71
CA ALA A 43 2.40 -3.06 1.13
C ALA A 43 1.24 -2.52 1.99
N PHE A 44 -0.01 -2.75 1.57
CA PHE A 44 -1.18 -2.34 2.38
C PHE A 44 -1.27 -3.06 3.72
N ALA A 45 -0.87 -4.33 3.81
CA ALA A 45 -0.80 -5.04 5.09
C ALA A 45 0.29 -4.44 6.00
N LEU A 46 1.50 -4.21 5.47
CA LEU A 46 2.62 -3.59 6.20
C LEU A 46 2.26 -2.20 6.76
N GLN A 47 1.49 -1.40 6.02
CA GLN A 47 1.00 -0.11 6.50
C GLN A 47 0.25 -0.25 7.83
N THR A 48 -0.63 -1.24 7.94
CA THR A 48 -1.46 -1.46 9.15
C THR A 48 -0.71 -2.04 10.34
N MET A 49 0.53 -2.51 10.14
CA MET A 49 1.40 -3.01 11.20
C MET A 49 2.12 -1.89 11.96
N HIS A 50 2.22 -0.69 11.37
CA HIS A 50 2.78 0.46 12.07
C HIS A 50 1.80 0.88 13.19
N PRO A 51 2.22 1.00 14.48
CA PRO A 51 1.31 1.24 15.61
C PRO A 51 0.31 2.40 15.40
N THR A 52 0.81 3.60 15.09
CA THR A 52 -0.06 4.77 14.79
C THR A 52 -1.03 4.52 13.64
N VAL A 53 -0.55 3.94 12.54
CA VAL A 53 -1.40 3.67 11.37
C VAL A 53 -2.44 2.61 11.71
N GLY A 54 -2.05 1.51 12.36
CA GLY A 54 -2.91 0.43 12.79
C GLY A 54 -4.04 0.91 13.70
N ILE A 55 -3.74 1.80 14.65
CA ILE A 55 -4.72 2.41 15.56
C ILE A 55 -5.71 3.28 14.78
N VAL A 56 -5.21 4.24 13.99
CA VAL A 56 -6.06 5.20 13.27
C VAL A 56 -6.91 4.51 12.19
N VAL A 57 -6.32 3.59 11.42
CA VAL A 57 -7.06 2.76 10.45
C VAL A 57 -8.06 1.87 11.16
N GLY A 58 -7.69 1.32 12.32
CA GLY A 58 -8.53 0.46 13.12
C GLY A 58 -9.85 1.14 13.52
N GLU A 59 -9.79 2.42 13.89
CA GLU A 59 -10.96 3.21 14.29
C GLU A 59 -11.73 3.78 13.10
N HIS A 60 -11.05 4.34 12.10
CA HIS A 60 -11.69 5.19 11.08
C HIS A 60 -11.96 4.50 9.73
N SER A 61 -11.35 3.35 9.46
CA SER A 61 -11.47 2.72 8.15
C SER A 61 -12.69 1.81 8.02
N THR A 62 -13.37 1.89 6.88
CA THR A 62 -14.53 1.04 6.57
C THR A 62 -14.16 -0.32 5.99
N PHE A 63 -12.90 -0.78 6.07
CA PHE A 63 -12.51 -2.05 5.41
C PHE A 63 -13.28 -3.25 5.96
N ARG A 64 -13.69 -3.24 7.24
CA ARG A 64 -14.48 -4.33 7.85
C ARG A 64 -15.90 -4.43 7.32
N THR A 65 -16.50 -3.31 6.92
CA THR A 65 -17.93 -3.21 6.55
C THR A 65 -18.16 -2.99 5.05
N ASP A 66 -17.21 -2.34 4.37
CA ASP A 66 -17.22 -2.02 2.93
C ASP A 66 -15.82 -2.23 2.33
N ALA A 67 -15.31 -3.47 2.38
CA ALA A 67 -13.95 -3.79 1.93
C ALA A 67 -13.73 -3.47 0.44
N LEU A 68 -14.65 -3.89 -0.43
CA LEU A 68 -14.55 -3.67 -1.88
C LEU A 68 -14.74 -2.20 -2.24
N GLY A 69 -15.67 -1.48 -1.62
CA GLY A 69 -15.84 -0.05 -1.86
C GLY A 69 -14.64 0.76 -1.35
N ARG A 70 -14.08 0.41 -0.19
CA ARG A 70 -12.84 1.00 0.33
C ARG A 70 -11.68 0.77 -0.63
N ALA A 71 -11.49 -0.47 -1.10
CA ALA A 71 -10.44 -0.80 -2.07
C ALA A 71 -10.60 0.01 -3.36
N LYS A 72 -11.81 0.09 -3.93
CA LYS A 72 -12.11 0.88 -5.12
C LYS A 72 -11.77 2.36 -4.96
N ARG A 73 -12.17 2.99 -3.84
CA ARG A 73 -11.84 4.41 -3.56
C ARG A 73 -10.34 4.64 -3.47
N SER A 74 -9.60 3.67 -2.92
CA SER A 74 -8.16 3.77 -2.75
C SER A 74 -7.43 3.60 -4.08
N ILE A 75 -7.84 2.62 -4.88
CA ILE A 75 -7.32 2.42 -6.24
C ILE A 75 -7.65 3.64 -7.11
N ALA A 76 -8.85 4.21 -7.01
CA ALA A 76 -9.18 5.43 -7.73
C ALA A 76 -8.20 6.57 -7.41
N SER A 77 -7.89 6.80 -6.13
CA SER A 77 -6.87 7.77 -5.72
C SER A 77 -5.48 7.46 -6.29
N VAL A 78 -5.05 6.20 -6.27
CA VAL A 78 -3.79 5.77 -6.89
C VAL A 78 -3.78 6.08 -8.39
N MET A 79 -4.85 5.71 -9.09
CA MET A 79 -4.97 5.98 -10.52
C MET A 79 -4.97 7.49 -10.80
N THR A 80 -5.62 8.30 -9.98
CA THR A 80 -5.64 9.76 -10.17
C THR A 80 -4.27 10.38 -9.93
N TRP A 81 -3.51 9.98 -8.91
CA TRP A 81 -2.18 10.57 -8.71
C TRP A 81 -1.14 10.12 -9.74
N VAL A 82 -1.36 8.99 -10.43
CA VAL A 82 -0.47 8.50 -11.51
C VAL A 82 -0.89 9.06 -12.86
N TYR A 83 -2.18 8.96 -13.19
CA TYR A 83 -2.70 9.22 -14.53
C TYR A 83 -3.47 10.54 -14.67
N GLY A 84 -3.74 11.25 -13.57
CA GLY A 84 -4.61 12.44 -13.57
C GLY A 84 -3.96 13.72 -14.10
N GLY A 85 -2.68 13.70 -14.48
CA GLY A 85 -1.95 14.92 -14.89
C GLY A 85 -2.06 16.00 -13.81
N GLU A 86 -2.51 17.21 -14.16
CA GLU A 86 -2.71 18.31 -13.20
C GLU A 86 -3.66 17.96 -12.04
N GLU A 87 -4.65 17.08 -12.26
CA GLU A 87 -5.57 16.63 -11.22
C GLU A 87 -4.88 15.79 -10.14
N ALA A 88 -3.70 15.21 -10.42
CA ALA A 88 -2.92 14.45 -9.45
C ALA A 88 -2.55 15.29 -8.22
N LEU A 89 -2.25 16.58 -8.44
CA LEU A 89 -1.89 17.49 -7.34
C LEU A 89 -3.11 17.84 -6.49
N ALA A 90 -4.26 18.07 -7.13
CA ALA A 90 -5.52 18.31 -6.45
C ALA A 90 -5.97 17.08 -5.64
N GLU A 91 -5.74 15.87 -6.16
CA GLU A 91 -6.01 14.63 -5.43
C GLU A 91 -5.12 14.49 -4.18
N ALA A 92 -3.83 14.78 -4.28
CA ALA A 92 -2.94 14.79 -3.13
C ALA A 92 -3.38 15.82 -2.06
N ASP A 93 -3.85 17.00 -2.48
CA ASP A 93 -4.40 18.01 -1.57
C ASP A 93 -5.71 17.52 -0.90
N ARG A 94 -6.60 16.88 -1.67
CA ARG A 94 -7.85 16.28 -1.17
C ARG A 94 -7.57 15.17 -0.16
N LEU A 95 -6.63 14.27 -0.45
CA LEU A 95 -6.23 13.19 0.45
C LEU A 95 -5.70 13.76 1.76
N ARG A 96 -4.82 14.77 1.71
CA ARG A 96 -4.30 15.40 2.93
C ARG A 96 -5.41 16.05 3.75
N GLN A 97 -6.34 16.75 3.11
CA GLN A 97 -7.47 17.37 3.81
C GLN A 97 -8.41 16.33 4.44
N MET A 98 -8.64 15.21 3.76
CA MET A 98 -9.44 14.09 4.28
C MET A 98 -8.79 13.41 5.49
N HIS A 99 -7.46 13.29 5.52
CA HIS A 99 -6.73 12.65 6.62
C HIS A 99 -6.48 13.59 7.80
N LYS A 100 -6.54 14.90 7.60
CA LYS A 100 -6.31 15.92 8.65
C LYS A 100 -7.13 15.72 9.94
N PRO A 101 -8.44 15.44 9.91
CA PRO A 101 -9.21 15.23 11.14
C PRO A 101 -8.97 13.86 11.79
N LEU A 102 -8.32 12.91 11.10
CA LEU A 102 -8.21 11.54 11.57
C LEU A 102 -7.17 11.43 12.68
N ASN A 103 -7.66 11.12 13.87
CA ASN A 103 -6.86 10.85 15.05
C ASN A 103 -7.60 9.89 15.98
N SER A 104 -6.83 9.20 16.81
CA SER A 104 -7.29 8.12 17.68
C SER A 104 -6.46 8.11 18.96
N ARG A 105 -6.97 7.50 20.04
CA ARG A 105 -6.20 7.31 21.28
C ARG A 105 -5.95 5.84 21.54
N ASP A 106 -4.74 5.51 22.01
CA ASP A 106 -4.41 4.16 22.47
C ASP A 106 -4.93 3.90 23.90
N GLU A 107 -4.75 2.67 24.39
CA GLU A 107 -5.13 2.26 25.74
C GLU A 107 -4.36 2.97 26.87
N HIS A 108 -3.22 3.58 26.55
CA HIS A 108 -2.41 4.38 27.46
C HIS A 108 -2.78 5.87 27.42
N GLY A 109 -3.73 6.27 26.56
CA GLY A 109 -4.20 7.64 26.40
C GLY A 109 -3.39 8.49 25.43
N ASN A 110 -2.38 7.93 24.74
CA ASN A 110 -1.58 8.65 23.75
C ASN A 110 -2.41 8.94 22.49
N THR A 111 -2.29 10.15 21.95
CA THR A 111 -2.99 10.53 20.72
C THR A 111 -2.14 10.21 19.48
N HIS A 112 -2.74 9.47 18.55
CA HIS A 112 -2.18 9.10 17.26
C HIS A 112 -2.89 9.91 16.15
N HIS A 113 -2.12 10.62 15.33
CA HIS A 113 -2.65 11.41 14.21
C HIS A 113 -2.26 10.78 12.87
N ALA A 114 -3.20 10.71 11.92
CA ALA A 114 -2.92 10.17 10.58
C ALA A 114 -1.79 10.91 9.84
N LEU A 115 -1.69 12.24 10.05
CA LEU A 115 -0.71 13.10 9.41
C LEU A 115 0.57 13.31 10.25
N SER A 116 0.79 12.52 11.30
CA SER A 116 2.09 12.45 11.95
C SER A 116 3.15 12.06 10.93
N ALA A 117 4.31 12.73 10.97
CA ALA A 117 5.27 12.73 9.87
C ALA A 117 5.77 11.33 9.47
N GLY A 118 6.29 10.54 10.41
CA GLY A 118 6.73 9.17 10.17
C GLY A 118 5.60 8.25 9.68
N PRO A 119 4.47 8.14 10.39
CA PRO A 119 3.31 7.34 9.93
C PRO A 119 2.80 7.72 8.54
N TRP A 120 2.77 9.01 8.21
CA TRP A 120 2.38 9.51 6.89
C TRP A 120 3.40 9.14 5.81
N ALA A 121 4.70 9.26 6.11
CA ALA A 121 5.78 8.84 5.23
C ALA A 121 5.76 7.32 4.98
N TRP A 122 5.53 6.53 6.03
CA TRP A 122 5.50 5.07 5.99
C TRP A 122 4.56 4.53 4.92
N ILE A 123 3.38 5.14 4.75
CA ILE A 123 2.43 4.77 3.69
C ILE A 123 3.11 4.76 2.32
N MET A 124 3.91 5.78 2.03
CA MET A 124 4.61 5.90 0.75
C MET A 124 5.90 5.10 0.68
N LEU A 125 6.60 4.91 1.81
CA LEU A 125 7.78 4.05 1.90
C LEU A 125 7.43 2.57 1.67
N THR A 126 6.17 2.15 1.80
CA THR A 126 5.79 0.79 1.38
C THR A 126 5.65 0.62 -0.15
N ALA A 127 5.62 1.71 -0.94
CA ALA A 127 5.40 1.64 -2.38
C ALA A 127 6.56 0.99 -3.14
N PRO A 128 7.85 1.33 -2.92
CA PRO A 128 8.94 0.70 -3.65
C PRO A 128 9.02 -0.80 -3.39
N HIS A 129 8.64 -1.29 -2.20
CA HIS A 129 8.51 -2.74 -1.94
C HIS A 129 7.51 -3.42 -2.90
N GLY A 130 6.35 -2.79 -3.14
CA GLY A 130 5.34 -3.31 -4.07
C GLY A 130 5.81 -3.33 -5.52
N PHE A 131 6.54 -2.30 -5.95
CA PHE A 131 7.13 -2.21 -7.30
C PHE A 131 8.30 -3.20 -7.48
N ALA A 132 9.24 -3.27 -6.53
CA ALA A 132 10.33 -4.24 -6.56
C ALA A 132 9.80 -5.69 -6.58
N THR A 133 8.70 -5.96 -5.87
CA THR A 133 8.01 -7.26 -5.94
C THR A 133 7.41 -7.50 -7.33
N ALA A 134 6.83 -6.48 -7.96
CA ALA A 134 6.33 -6.58 -9.32
C ALA A 134 7.45 -6.88 -10.32
N ASP A 135 8.56 -6.16 -10.22
CA ASP A 135 9.72 -6.34 -11.09
C ASP A 135 10.27 -7.76 -10.97
N LYS A 136 10.43 -8.24 -9.74
CA LYS A 136 10.97 -9.58 -9.45
C LYS A 136 10.16 -10.72 -10.08
N TYR A 137 8.83 -10.60 -10.11
CA TYR A 137 7.94 -11.71 -10.48
C TYR A 137 7.27 -11.54 -11.85
N PHE A 138 7.17 -10.32 -12.36
CA PHE A 138 6.37 -10.02 -13.55
C PHE A 138 7.08 -9.18 -14.61
N SER A 139 8.24 -8.58 -14.32
CA SER A 139 9.02 -7.89 -15.35
C SER A 139 9.71 -8.90 -16.27
N THR A 140 9.75 -8.58 -17.56
CA THR A 140 10.57 -9.31 -18.55
C THR A 140 12.04 -8.89 -18.50
N GLU A 141 12.32 -7.70 -17.99
CA GLU A 141 13.67 -7.15 -17.87
C GLU A 141 14.17 -7.27 -16.42
N PRO A 142 15.48 -7.53 -16.22
CA PRO A 142 16.06 -7.52 -14.88
C PRO A 142 15.91 -6.16 -14.19
N SER A 143 15.61 -6.18 -12.89
CA SER A 143 15.62 -4.98 -12.05
C SER A 143 17.08 -4.61 -11.74
N THR A 144 17.64 -3.68 -12.51
CA THR A 144 18.99 -3.13 -12.28
C THR A 144 18.96 -2.10 -11.15
N GLU A 145 20.11 -1.80 -10.55
CA GLU A 145 20.23 -0.73 -9.55
C GLU A 145 19.78 0.62 -10.13
N GLU A 146 20.13 0.92 -11.38
CA GLU A 146 19.70 2.12 -12.10
C GLU A 146 18.16 2.18 -12.25
N HIS A 147 17.53 1.04 -12.54
CA HIS A 147 16.08 0.94 -12.63
C HIS A 147 15.41 1.19 -11.27
N GLN A 148 15.94 0.58 -10.21
CA GLN A 148 15.43 0.75 -8.85
C GLN A 148 15.54 2.20 -8.39
N GLU A 149 16.68 2.84 -8.66
CA GLU A 149 16.88 4.26 -8.36
C GLU A 149 15.91 5.15 -9.17
N ALA A 150 15.66 4.83 -10.44
CA ALA A 150 14.70 5.57 -11.26
C ALA A 150 13.26 5.44 -10.73
N VAL A 151 12.81 4.23 -10.38
CA VAL A 151 11.51 3.98 -9.76
C VAL A 151 11.43 4.72 -8.41
N TYR A 152 12.49 4.65 -7.61
CA TYR A 152 12.53 5.30 -6.31
C TYR A 152 12.44 6.83 -6.42
N ALA A 153 13.16 7.44 -7.36
CA ALA A 153 13.10 8.88 -7.61
C ALA A 153 11.68 9.35 -7.96
N GLU A 154 10.91 8.54 -8.70
CA GLU A 154 9.49 8.80 -8.96
C GLU A 154 8.64 8.67 -7.68
N VAL A 155 8.88 7.67 -6.84
CA VAL A 155 8.22 7.56 -5.52
C VAL A 155 8.56 8.76 -4.63
N VAL A 156 9.79 9.26 -4.65
CA VAL A 156 10.21 10.49 -3.96
C VAL A 156 9.41 11.69 -4.47
N GLN A 157 9.20 11.80 -5.79
CA GLN A 157 8.35 12.85 -6.35
C GLN A 157 6.89 12.71 -5.86
N LEU A 158 6.36 11.51 -5.77
CA LEU A 158 5.02 11.26 -5.22
C LEU A 158 4.93 11.64 -3.73
N MET A 159 5.94 11.30 -2.93
CA MET A 159 6.05 11.70 -1.53
C MET A 159 6.00 13.24 -1.37
N ARG A 160 6.72 13.97 -2.23
CA ARG A 160 6.69 15.45 -2.27
C ARG A 160 5.33 15.99 -2.70
N ASN A 161 4.68 15.34 -3.67
CA ASN A 161 3.32 15.66 -4.10
C ASN A 161 2.32 15.51 -2.94
N LEU A 162 2.53 14.54 -2.05
CA LEU A 162 1.71 14.23 -0.87
C LEU A 162 2.16 14.95 0.41
N TYR A 163 3.10 15.91 0.32
CA TYR A 163 3.60 16.67 1.47
C TYR A 163 4.24 15.80 2.57
N VAL A 164 4.88 14.69 2.20
CA VAL A 164 5.80 13.99 3.10
C VAL A 164 6.94 14.94 3.45
N GLN A 165 7.35 14.96 4.72
CA GLN A 165 8.42 15.85 5.17
C GLN A 165 9.76 15.34 4.63
N GLU A 166 10.61 16.23 4.11
CA GLU A 166 11.88 15.84 3.47
C GLU A 166 12.79 15.03 4.41
N ARG A 167 12.72 15.26 5.73
CA ARG A 167 13.49 14.49 6.72
C ARG A 167 13.06 13.02 6.86
N GLU A 168 11.89 12.67 6.35
CA GLU A 168 11.35 11.31 6.34
C GLU A 168 11.57 10.63 4.97
N ILE A 169 12.26 11.29 4.03
CA ILE A 169 12.53 10.79 2.68
C ILE A 169 14.01 10.40 2.59
N PRO A 170 14.32 9.09 2.52
CA PRO A 170 15.67 8.62 2.21
C PRO A 170 16.18 9.20 0.88
N LYS A 171 17.48 9.46 0.75
CA LYS A 171 18.02 10.20 -0.41
C LYS A 171 18.24 9.32 -1.64
N THR A 172 18.39 8.01 -1.43
CA THR A 172 18.69 7.02 -2.46
C THR A 172 17.89 5.76 -2.21
N TYR A 173 17.75 4.90 -3.21
CA TYR A 173 17.08 3.62 -3.05
C TYR A 173 17.81 2.73 -2.01
N ALA A 174 19.14 2.77 -1.96
CA ALA A 174 19.91 2.02 -0.97
C ALA A 174 19.59 2.45 0.47
N GLU A 175 19.57 3.76 0.74
CA GLU A 175 19.18 4.31 2.04
C GLU A 175 17.71 3.99 2.36
N TYR A 176 16.85 3.97 1.35
CA TYR A 176 15.47 3.52 1.51
C TYR A 176 15.37 2.08 1.98
N VAL A 177 16.16 1.16 1.43
CA VAL A 177 16.14 -0.25 1.86
C VAL A 177 16.55 -0.37 3.32
N GLU A 178 17.60 0.33 3.74
CA GLU A 178 18.04 0.37 5.14
C GLU A 178 16.94 0.87 6.08
N VAL A 179 16.30 2.00 5.74
CA VAL A 179 15.20 2.58 6.53
C VAL A 179 13.96 1.66 6.54
N PHE A 180 13.65 1.03 5.42
CA PHE A 180 12.53 0.11 5.31
C PHE A 180 12.71 -1.12 6.19
N ASP A 181 13.91 -1.70 6.19
CA ASP A 181 14.27 -2.84 7.03
C ASP A 181 14.28 -2.45 8.52
N GLU A 182 14.84 -1.28 8.88
CA GLU A 182 14.79 -0.76 10.25
C GLU A 182 13.35 -0.60 10.75
N ILE A 183 12.45 -0.04 9.94
CA ILE A 183 11.04 0.10 10.33
C ILE A 183 10.39 -1.27 10.53
N ILE A 184 10.68 -2.25 9.66
CA ILE A 184 10.18 -3.61 9.79
C ILE A 184 10.61 -4.24 11.11
N ASP A 185 11.90 -4.14 11.44
CA ASP A 185 12.48 -4.84 12.58
C ASP A 185 12.17 -4.16 13.92
N GLU A 186 12.16 -2.82 13.94
CA GLU A 186 12.14 -2.05 15.19
C GLU A 186 10.80 -1.34 15.47
N VAL A 187 9.97 -1.07 14.45
CA VAL A 187 8.76 -0.24 14.59
C VAL A 187 7.48 -1.04 14.37
N LEU A 188 7.46 -1.94 13.38
CA LEU A 188 6.25 -2.68 13.06
C LEU A 188 5.90 -3.66 14.18
N VAL A 189 4.61 -3.72 14.49
CA VAL A 189 4.08 -4.69 15.44
C VAL A 189 3.04 -5.55 14.74
N ALA A 190 2.78 -6.72 15.31
CA ALA A 190 1.69 -7.60 14.91
C ALA A 190 0.33 -7.00 15.33
N HIS A 191 0.00 -5.82 14.79
CA HIS A 191 -1.16 -5.02 15.21
C HIS A 191 -2.47 -5.75 14.87
N PRO A 192 -3.49 -5.78 15.76
CA PRO A 192 -4.77 -6.44 15.50
C PRO A 192 -5.41 -6.03 14.16
N THR A 193 -5.37 -4.74 13.82
CA THR A 193 -5.85 -4.21 12.53
C THR A 193 -5.22 -4.89 11.31
N ALA A 194 -3.95 -5.30 11.38
CA ALA A 194 -3.29 -6.00 10.27
C ALA A 194 -3.85 -7.42 10.08
N TYR A 195 -4.08 -8.15 11.17
CA TYR A 195 -4.72 -9.47 11.10
C TYR A 195 -6.16 -9.38 10.59
N GLU A 196 -6.93 -8.40 11.06
CA GLU A 196 -8.30 -8.18 10.60
C GLU A 196 -8.36 -7.76 9.14
N PHE A 197 -7.40 -6.95 8.67
CA PHE A 197 -7.23 -6.64 7.25
C PHE A 197 -6.99 -7.91 6.43
N LEU A 198 -6.02 -8.75 6.83
CA LEU A 198 -5.71 -10.01 6.14
C LEU A 198 -6.93 -10.96 6.11
N GLU A 199 -7.66 -11.05 7.22
CA GLU A 199 -8.84 -11.90 7.29
C GLU A 199 -9.98 -11.39 6.40
N THR A 200 -10.15 -10.06 6.33
CA THR A 200 -11.12 -9.42 5.45
C THR A 200 -10.79 -9.71 3.99
N VAL A 201 -9.53 -9.55 3.58
CA VAL A 201 -9.08 -9.78 2.20
C VAL A 201 -9.28 -11.25 1.80
N ARG A 202 -9.01 -12.20 2.70
CA ARG A 202 -9.21 -13.65 2.46
C ARG A 202 -10.68 -14.04 2.28
N ARG A 203 -11.61 -13.26 2.84
CA ARG A 203 -13.05 -13.54 2.85
C ARG A 203 -13.85 -12.67 1.87
N LEU A 204 -13.19 -11.95 0.97
CA LEU A 204 -13.89 -11.08 0.02
C LEU A 204 -14.89 -11.89 -0.81
N PRO A 205 -16.16 -11.46 -0.90
CA PRO A 205 -17.12 -12.13 -1.75
C PRO A 205 -16.73 -11.94 -3.23
N PRO A 206 -17.11 -12.87 -4.12
CA PRO A 206 -16.86 -12.71 -5.55
C PRO A 206 -17.49 -11.40 -6.05
N PRO A 207 -16.94 -10.74 -7.09
CA PRO A 207 -17.50 -9.52 -7.65
C PRO A 207 -19.00 -9.67 -7.94
N SER A 208 -19.79 -8.61 -7.72
CA SER A 208 -21.25 -8.64 -7.92
C SER A 208 -21.66 -9.01 -9.36
N SER A 209 -20.79 -8.76 -10.35
CA SER A 209 -20.93 -9.23 -11.73
C SER A 209 -20.88 -10.76 -11.85
N CYS A 210 -20.06 -11.43 -11.05
CA CYS A 210 -19.97 -12.90 -10.97
C CYS A 210 -21.09 -13.51 -10.12
N GLN A 211 -21.57 -12.80 -9.09
CA GLN A 211 -22.67 -13.27 -8.24
C GLN A 211 -23.98 -13.49 -9.02
N ARG A 212 -24.25 -12.66 -10.04
CA ARG A 212 -25.45 -12.77 -10.88
C ARG A 212 -25.47 -13.99 -11.81
N HIS A 213 -24.31 -14.54 -12.17
CA HIS A 213 -24.24 -15.74 -13.01
C HIS A 213 -24.45 -17.04 -12.22
N CYS A 214 -24.10 -17.07 -10.93
CA CYS A 214 -24.37 -18.24 -10.07
C CYS A 214 -25.87 -18.42 -9.75
N THR A 215 -26.68 -17.36 -9.77
CA THR A 215 -28.14 -17.47 -9.59
C THR A 215 -28.87 -17.93 -10.85
N LEU A 216 -28.33 -17.68 -12.05
CA LEU A 216 -28.93 -18.14 -13.30
C LEU A 216 -28.64 -19.62 -13.61
N TYR A 217 -27.51 -20.15 -13.14
CA TYR A 217 -27.15 -21.58 -13.29
C TYR A 217 -27.38 -22.43 -12.03
N GLY A 218 -27.82 -21.84 -10.92
CA GLY A 218 -27.89 -22.50 -9.60
C GLY A 218 -29.29 -22.64 -8.99
N ALA A 219 -30.36 -22.47 -9.77
CA ALA A 219 -31.74 -22.53 -9.26
C ALA A 219 -32.39 -23.94 -9.30
N SER A 220 -31.63 -25.01 -9.56
CA SER A 220 -32.20 -26.38 -9.63
C SER A 220 -31.47 -27.45 -8.80
N SER A 221 -30.58 -27.11 -7.86
CA SER A 221 -29.82 -28.13 -7.12
C SER A 221 -29.52 -27.82 -5.65
N ARG A 222 -30.42 -27.15 -4.92
CA ARG A 222 -30.28 -26.92 -3.47
C ARG A 222 -30.88 -28.00 -2.55
N SER A 223 -31.05 -29.24 -3.02
CA SER A 223 -31.62 -30.30 -2.18
C SER A 223 -30.86 -31.64 -2.13
N SER A 224 -29.61 -31.74 -2.62
CA SER A 224 -28.90 -33.04 -2.55
C SER A 224 -27.38 -33.05 -2.37
N LEU A 225 -26.71 -31.92 -2.13
CA LEU A 225 -25.23 -31.91 -1.99
C LEU A 225 -24.73 -31.46 -0.62
N ALA A 226 -25.57 -31.52 0.42
CA ALA A 226 -25.14 -31.19 1.79
C ALA A 226 -24.35 -32.30 2.50
N ASN A 227 -24.21 -33.51 1.94
CA ASN A 227 -23.58 -34.65 2.64
C ASN A 227 -22.29 -35.21 2.04
N SER A 228 -21.71 -34.61 1.00
CA SER A 228 -20.56 -35.24 0.30
C SER A 228 -19.19 -34.58 0.51
N CYS A 229 -19.08 -33.49 1.29
CA CYS A 229 -17.81 -32.77 1.47
C CYS A 229 -17.14 -32.94 2.85
N THR A 230 -17.62 -33.83 3.72
CA THR A 230 -17.00 -34.10 5.03
C THR A 230 -16.15 -35.36 5.10
N SER A 231 -15.90 -36.07 3.99
CA SER A 231 -15.08 -37.29 3.99
C SER A 231 -14.01 -37.31 2.89
N SER A 232 -12.93 -36.55 3.07
CA SER A 232 -11.66 -36.85 2.37
C SER A 232 -10.42 -36.26 3.08
N ARG A 233 -10.33 -36.43 4.42
CA ARG A 233 -9.03 -36.41 5.11
C ARG A 233 -8.36 -37.79 4.99
N SER A 234 -7.87 -38.15 3.80
CA SER A 234 -6.71 -39.05 3.62
C SER A 234 -6.48 -39.35 2.13
N ALA A 235 -5.51 -38.69 1.52
CA ALA A 235 -4.84 -39.25 0.34
C ALA A 235 -3.40 -38.73 0.31
N ARG A 236 -2.45 -39.63 0.61
CA ARG A 236 -1.01 -39.37 0.49
C ARG A 236 -0.67 -39.18 -0.99
N CYS A 237 0.23 -38.24 -1.26
CA CYS A 237 0.80 -37.98 -2.58
C CYS A 237 1.72 -39.15 -3.02
N PRO A 238 1.60 -39.71 -4.24
CA PRO A 238 2.47 -40.79 -4.69
C PRO A 238 3.83 -40.24 -5.21
N ARG A 239 4.93 -40.79 -4.69
CA ARG A 239 6.30 -40.54 -5.17
C ARG A 239 6.48 -41.07 -6.60
N ARG A 240 6.92 -40.22 -7.53
CA ARG A 240 7.39 -40.61 -8.87
C ARG A 240 8.64 -41.51 -8.76
N ARG A 241 8.59 -42.72 -9.32
CA ARG A 241 9.79 -43.53 -9.61
C ARG A 241 10.42 -43.02 -10.91
N VAL A 242 11.70 -42.65 -10.85
CA VAL A 242 12.55 -42.48 -12.02
C VAL A 242 12.94 -43.88 -12.50
N ARG A 243 12.65 -44.21 -13.77
CA ARG A 243 13.22 -45.38 -14.45
C ARG A 243 14.49 -44.91 -15.16
N ASN A 244 15.63 -45.50 -14.80
CA ASN A 244 16.85 -45.42 -15.61
C ASN A 244 16.79 -46.52 -16.67
N SER A 245 17.08 -46.15 -17.92
CA SER A 245 17.35 -47.08 -19.01
C SER A 245 18.83 -47.44 -19.02
N ALA A 246 19.13 -48.73 -19.12
CA ALA A 246 20.29 -49.30 -19.77
C ALA A 246 19.77 -50.44 -20.66
#